data_AF-A0A1I1ZMP5-F1
#
_entry.id   AF-A0A1I1ZMP5-F1
#
_cell.length_a   1.000
_cell.length_b   1.000
_cell.length_c   1.000
_cell.angle_alpha   90.00
_cell.angle_beta   90.00
_cell.angle_gamma   90.00
#
_symmetry.space_group_name_H-M   'P 1'
#
loop_
_entity.id
_entity.type
_entity.pdbx_description
1 polymer ?
#
loop_
_entity_poly.entity_id
_entity_poly.type
_entity_poly.pdbx_seq_one_letter_code
_entity_poly.pdbx_strand_id
1 'polypeptide(L)'
;MDFDQVFHRLKARGDIRYDGSDELAERVKQEIAKQREDRNFGGTWKTPTSLGMSSRESLQTSPADVLLEIGVATALFDDSPFAEVARHWAQLRYCGTLHRDKEHRLALSEAGNRVVHHHKVAQSEYLGIGFSLVVVREVLRHRYPGWTFSPVDVDYAFRYGGVAGMGELNQYTDSRPDYFLVGRRTKGGGGLKLVVLECKGTHQGTGHAVAQLAKACKQVASVEVGGRSLDGLMVATLLQASGIESKVIDPPGDSDLWQGSDREMDDLLDERPGPPPGDFEVREVGAEAPDSEQETMYEGEPAERADSEVAPPQEEDDSGEESDSGQQLVRSKVVNVPERLRIWFSKMLANANAASALLFAGAGEAATRYLRESGRTGETIPMGFHEEEDVRGGLRSFELPNGMSILGTRYRTRLPGGRTLEIHKGIERNLFRDLEAGRLAGFMRRAHRVSERRSRSLPRDPRQSVALGNDGTVLWLRVTG
;
A
#
# COMPACT_ATOMS: atom_id res chain seq x y z
N MET A 1 -6.80 4.43 29.93
CA MET A 1 -5.60 4.58 29.08
C MET A 1 -5.02 5.95 29.37
N ASP A 2 -3.74 6.03 29.74
CA ASP A 2 -3.06 7.31 29.92
C ASP A 2 -2.64 7.85 28.54
N PHE A 3 -3.18 9.00 28.15
CA PHE A 3 -2.89 9.60 26.84
C PHE A 3 -1.43 10.01 26.72
N ASP A 4 -0.78 10.46 27.79
CA ASP A 4 0.64 10.83 27.74
C ASP A 4 1.49 9.60 27.39
N GLN A 5 1.09 8.42 27.88
CA GLN A 5 1.69 7.15 27.50
C GLN A 5 1.44 6.77 26.04
N VAL A 6 0.25 7.04 25.49
CA VAL A 6 -0.04 6.82 24.05
C VAL A 6 0.87 7.67 23.18
N PHE A 7 1.04 8.95 23.50
CA PHE A 7 1.91 9.85 22.74
C PHE A 7 3.39 9.46 22.84
N HIS A 8 3.81 9.05 24.04
CA HIS A 8 5.13 8.47 24.20
C HIS A 8 5.33 7.23 23.33
N ARG A 9 4.33 6.35 23.21
CA ARG A 9 4.37 5.16 22.34
C ARG A 9 4.37 5.53 20.85
N LEU A 10 3.56 6.50 20.44
CA LEU A 10 3.47 6.95 19.04
C LEU A 10 4.81 7.44 18.48
N LYS A 11 5.62 8.10 19.32
CA LYS A 11 6.96 8.58 18.94
C LYS A 11 8.09 7.58 19.23
N ALA A 12 7.84 6.57 20.06
CA ALA A 12 8.86 5.62 20.45
C ALA A 12 9.26 4.80 19.23
N ARG A 13 10.51 4.99 18.78
CA ARG A 13 11.09 4.14 17.75
C ARG A 13 11.35 2.75 18.32
N GLY A 14 10.96 1.73 17.58
CA GLY A 14 11.25 0.34 17.86
C GLY A 14 11.65 -0.40 16.60
N ASP A 15 12.26 -1.57 16.80
CA ASP A 15 12.65 -2.45 15.72
C ASP A 15 11.45 -3.19 15.13
N ILE A 16 11.38 -3.24 13.81
CA ILE A 16 10.61 -4.25 13.08
C ILE A 16 11.62 -5.20 12.46
N ARG A 17 11.39 -6.50 12.62
CA ARG A 17 12.18 -7.51 11.92
C ARG A 17 11.61 -7.74 10.53
N TYR A 18 12.48 -7.98 9.58
CA TYR A 18 12.07 -8.48 8.28
C TYR A 18 13.00 -9.59 7.80
N ASP A 19 12.40 -10.56 7.11
CA ASP A 19 13.05 -11.75 6.60
C ASP A 19 12.82 -11.81 5.10
N GLY A 20 13.92 -11.76 4.35
CA GLY A 20 13.95 -11.96 2.91
C GLY A 20 15.01 -12.99 2.52
N SER A 21 15.15 -14.03 3.35
CA SER A 21 16.16 -15.08 3.20
C SER A 21 15.86 -16.07 2.07
N ASP A 22 16.89 -16.83 1.67
CA ASP A 22 16.75 -17.95 0.73
C ASP A 22 15.79 -19.03 1.27
N GLU A 23 15.81 -19.28 2.59
CA GLU A 23 14.90 -20.23 3.23
C GLU A 23 13.44 -19.82 3.04
N LEU A 24 13.12 -18.53 3.22
CA LEU A 24 11.78 -18.02 2.95
C LEU A 24 11.40 -18.19 1.48
N ALA A 25 12.30 -17.85 0.56
CA ALA A 25 12.04 -17.99 -0.88
C ALA A 25 11.76 -19.45 -1.27
N GLU A 26 12.53 -20.42 -0.76
CA GLU A 26 12.30 -21.85 -1.01
C GLU A 26 10.97 -22.32 -0.43
N ARG A 27 10.59 -21.89 0.77
CA ARG A 27 9.28 -22.21 1.35
C ARG A 27 8.12 -21.68 0.51
N VAL A 28 8.26 -20.46 -0.04
CA VAL A 28 7.25 -19.89 -0.94
C VAL A 28 7.21 -20.67 -2.27
N LYS A 29 8.35 -21.12 -2.81
CA LYS A 29 8.38 -21.99 -4.01
C LYS A 29 7.63 -23.30 -3.78
N GLN A 30 7.87 -23.94 -2.64
CA GLN A 30 7.20 -25.19 -2.26
C GLN A 30 5.69 -25.00 -2.14
N GLU A 31 5.26 -23.90 -1.52
CA GLU A 31 3.84 -23.57 -1.39
C GLU A 31 3.19 -23.29 -2.75
N ILE A 32 3.87 -22.60 -3.67
CA ILE A 32 3.40 -22.42 -5.05
C ILE A 32 3.27 -23.77 -5.76
N ALA A 33 4.25 -24.68 -5.60
CA ALA A 33 4.20 -26.00 -6.22
C ALA A 33 2.99 -26.81 -5.72
N LYS A 34 2.75 -26.80 -4.40
CA LYS A 34 1.58 -27.42 -3.78
C LYS A 34 0.28 -26.84 -4.33
N GLN A 35 0.16 -25.51 -4.39
CA GLN A 35 -1.04 -24.84 -4.91
C GLN A 35 -1.26 -25.13 -6.41
N ARG A 36 -0.23 -25.45 -7.19
CA ARG A 36 -0.38 -25.83 -8.61
C ARG A 36 -0.93 -27.26 -8.79
N GLU A 37 -0.65 -28.16 -7.84
CA GLU A 37 -1.20 -29.52 -7.86
C GLU A 37 -2.70 -29.52 -7.58
N ASP A 38 -3.15 -28.59 -6.74
CA ASP A 38 -4.55 -28.26 -6.53
C ASP A 38 -5.10 -27.59 -7.81
N ARG A 39 -5.69 -28.39 -8.72
CA ARG A 39 -6.19 -27.99 -10.06
C ARG A 39 -7.15 -26.79 -10.13
N ASN A 40 -7.48 -26.18 -8.98
CA ASN A 40 -8.23 -24.95 -8.83
C ASN A 40 -7.37 -23.67 -8.94
N PHE A 41 -6.04 -23.78 -8.97
CA PHE A 41 -5.11 -22.63 -8.97
C PHE A 41 -4.27 -22.53 -10.27
N GLY A 42 -4.94 -22.29 -11.40
CA GLY A 42 -4.28 -21.91 -12.66
C GLY A 42 -3.71 -20.48 -12.64
N GLY A 43 -2.76 -20.17 -13.54
CA GLY A 43 -2.27 -18.80 -13.77
C GLY A 43 -0.78 -18.63 -13.99
N THR A 44 -0.38 -17.39 -14.30
CA THR A 44 1.04 -16.99 -14.32
C THR A 44 1.48 -16.62 -12.91
N TRP A 45 2.66 -17.08 -12.51
CA TRP A 45 3.27 -16.76 -11.22
C TRP A 45 4.68 -16.25 -11.47
N LYS A 46 5.10 -15.20 -10.76
CA LYS A 46 6.52 -14.86 -10.74
C LYS A 46 7.27 -15.84 -9.86
N THR A 47 8.50 -16.17 -10.25
CA THR A 47 9.38 -17.01 -9.43
C THR A 47 9.82 -16.22 -8.20
N PRO A 48 9.49 -16.66 -6.98
CA PRO A 48 9.90 -15.98 -5.76
C PRO A 48 11.44 -16.03 -5.65
N THR A 49 12.04 -14.88 -5.37
CA THR A 49 13.49 -14.72 -5.18
C THR A 49 13.74 -14.01 -3.86
N SER A 50 14.80 -14.40 -3.16
CA SER A 50 15.20 -13.80 -1.90
C SER A 50 15.81 -12.42 -2.11
N LEU A 51 15.92 -11.64 -1.03
CA LEU A 51 16.67 -10.39 -1.01
C LEU A 51 18.19 -10.63 -0.82
N GLY A 52 18.63 -11.89 -0.69
CA GLY A 52 20.01 -12.23 -0.30
C GLY A 52 20.35 -11.76 1.12
N MET A 53 19.34 -11.59 1.98
CA MET A 53 19.48 -11.05 3.33
C MET A 53 19.43 -12.17 4.38
N SER A 54 19.96 -11.87 5.57
CA SER A 54 19.79 -12.77 6.71
C SER A 54 18.33 -12.80 7.18
N SER A 55 17.90 -13.85 7.88
CA SER A 55 16.54 -13.97 8.41
C SER A 55 16.21 -13.01 9.57
N ARG A 56 17.08 -12.03 9.86
CA ARG A 56 17.02 -11.18 11.06
C ARG A 56 17.39 -9.73 10.83
N GLU A 57 17.17 -9.21 9.63
CA GLU A 57 17.33 -7.79 9.39
C GLU A 57 16.33 -7.01 10.24
N SER A 58 16.74 -5.84 10.73
CA SER A 58 15.85 -4.95 11.47
C SER A 58 15.89 -3.54 10.92
N LEU A 59 14.76 -2.86 11.02
CA LEU A 59 14.67 -1.43 10.75
C LEU A 59 13.99 -0.74 11.92
N GLN A 60 14.43 0.48 12.21
CA GLN A 60 13.84 1.32 13.24
C GLN A 60 12.74 2.20 12.65
N THR A 61 11.53 2.09 13.18
CA THR A 61 10.43 3.00 12.83
C THR A 61 9.59 3.33 14.07
N SER A 62 8.64 4.25 13.95
CA SER A 62 7.67 4.56 15.01
C SER A 62 6.24 4.25 14.55
N PRO A 63 5.29 4.04 15.48
CA PRO A 63 3.88 3.95 15.10
C PRO A 63 3.38 5.16 14.30
N ALA A 64 3.86 6.37 14.60
CA ALA A 64 3.48 7.56 13.83
C ALA A 64 3.95 7.49 12.37
N ASP A 65 5.13 6.92 12.09
CA ASP A 65 5.61 6.70 10.73
C ASP A 65 4.68 5.71 9.98
N VAL A 66 4.26 4.62 10.65
CA VAL A 66 3.32 3.64 10.07
C VAL A 66 1.95 4.27 9.76
N LEU A 67 1.42 5.08 10.69
CA LEU A 67 0.14 5.78 10.50
C LEU A 67 0.18 6.81 9.37
N LEU A 68 1.33 7.45 9.15
CA LEU A 68 1.54 8.31 8.01
C LEU A 68 1.46 7.52 6.70
N GLU A 69 2.15 6.38 6.60
CA GLU A 69 2.08 5.53 5.40
C GLU A 69 0.67 5.09 5.08
N ILE A 70 -0.08 4.65 6.10
CA ILE A 70 -1.49 4.28 5.95
C ILE A 70 -2.28 5.45 5.36
N GLY A 71 -2.15 6.64 5.95
CA GLY A 71 -2.90 7.82 5.50
C GLY A 71 -2.61 8.23 4.07
N VAL A 72 -1.36 8.15 3.64
CA VAL A 72 -0.96 8.53 2.26
C VAL A 72 -1.38 7.47 1.26
N ALA A 73 -1.11 6.19 1.55
CA ALA A 73 -1.43 5.08 0.65
C ALA A 73 -2.92 4.93 0.42
N THR A 74 -3.72 5.20 1.46
CA THR A 74 -5.18 5.07 1.40
C THR A 74 -5.89 6.37 0.96
N ALA A 75 -5.13 7.38 0.51
CA ALA A 75 -5.68 8.69 0.21
C ALA A 75 -6.61 8.70 -1.03
N LEU A 76 -6.37 7.81 -1.99
CA LEU A 76 -7.13 7.72 -3.25
C LEU A 76 -8.36 6.81 -3.15
N PHE A 77 -8.63 6.20 -1.99
CA PHE A 77 -9.85 5.43 -1.80
C PHE A 77 -11.05 6.38 -1.72
N ASP A 78 -12.02 6.11 -2.61
CA ASP A 78 -13.41 6.53 -2.53
C ASP A 78 -13.74 7.95 -3.06
N ASP A 79 -14.77 8.00 -3.93
CA ASP A 79 -15.41 9.24 -4.41
C ASP A 79 -16.54 9.70 -3.46
N SER A 80 -16.69 9.01 -2.32
CA SER A 80 -17.71 9.30 -1.31
C SER A 80 -17.56 10.69 -0.68
N PRO A 81 -18.68 11.38 -0.39
CA PRO A 81 -18.65 12.62 0.39
C PRO A 81 -18.11 12.43 1.82
N PHE A 82 -17.92 11.19 2.28
CA PHE A 82 -17.34 10.84 3.57
C PHE A 82 -15.87 10.47 3.54
N ALA A 83 -15.22 10.47 2.36
CA ALA A 83 -13.85 9.98 2.20
C ALA A 83 -12.83 10.68 3.13
N GLU A 84 -12.98 11.99 3.36
CA GLU A 84 -12.12 12.72 4.32
C GLU A 84 -12.23 12.21 5.76
N VAL A 85 -13.46 11.95 6.21
CA VAL A 85 -13.73 11.44 7.56
C VAL A 85 -13.26 9.99 7.69
N ALA A 86 -13.52 9.15 6.66
CA ALA A 86 -13.09 7.76 6.63
C ALA A 86 -11.56 7.64 6.74
N ARG A 87 -10.82 8.42 5.94
CA ARG A 87 -9.34 8.46 5.98
C ARG A 87 -8.82 8.94 7.33
N HIS A 88 -9.45 9.97 7.91
CA HIS A 88 -9.11 10.43 9.26
C HIS A 88 -9.33 9.32 10.31
N TRP A 89 -10.46 8.62 10.22
CA TRP A 89 -10.80 7.54 11.14
C TRP A 89 -9.82 6.37 11.06
N ALA A 90 -9.38 5.99 9.86
CA ALA A 90 -8.38 4.94 9.67
C ALA A 90 -7.08 5.23 10.43
N GLN A 91 -6.63 6.49 10.49
CA GLN A 91 -5.43 6.88 11.23
C GLN A 91 -5.68 6.96 12.75
N LEU A 92 -6.81 7.52 13.17
CA LEU A 92 -7.14 7.68 14.59
C LEU A 92 -7.29 6.31 15.28
N ARG A 93 -7.96 5.36 14.60
CA ARG A 93 -8.27 4.02 15.13
C ARG A 93 -7.03 3.28 15.63
N TYR A 94 -5.88 3.49 15.00
CA TYR A 94 -4.65 2.75 15.29
C TYR A 94 -3.63 3.51 16.16
N CYS A 95 -3.98 4.68 16.69
CA CYS A 95 -3.06 5.46 17.53
C CYS A 95 -2.63 4.73 18.83
N GLY A 96 -3.48 3.85 19.35
CA GLY A 96 -3.22 3.08 20.58
C GLY A 96 -2.86 1.62 20.36
N THR A 97 -2.77 1.14 19.11
CA THR A 97 -2.64 -0.30 18.81
C THR A 97 -1.22 -0.81 18.85
N LEU A 98 -0.23 0.07 18.76
CA LEU A 98 1.19 -0.29 18.74
C LEU A 98 1.90 0.24 19.99
N HIS A 99 2.93 -0.50 20.42
CA HIS A 99 3.86 -0.06 21.44
C HIS A 99 5.24 -0.64 21.17
N ARG A 100 6.24 -0.15 21.91
CA ARG A 100 7.56 -0.76 21.98
C ARG A 100 7.60 -1.74 23.15
N ASP A 101 7.97 -2.99 22.87
CA ASP A 101 8.13 -4.04 23.87
C ASP A 101 9.43 -3.86 24.69
N LYS A 102 9.72 -4.80 25.59
CA LYS A 102 10.92 -4.76 26.46
C LYS A 102 12.21 -5.00 25.67
N GLU A 103 12.10 -5.73 24.58
CA GLU A 103 13.17 -6.03 23.63
C GLU A 103 13.36 -4.94 22.57
N HIS A 104 12.74 -3.76 22.78
CA HIS A 104 12.77 -2.60 21.89
C HIS A 104 12.13 -2.80 20.51
N ARG A 105 11.33 -3.85 20.31
CA ARG A 105 10.60 -4.11 19.07
C ARG A 105 9.24 -3.42 19.08
N LEU A 106 8.74 -3.05 17.90
CA LEU A 106 7.34 -2.71 17.78
C LEU A 106 6.49 -3.97 17.89
N ALA A 107 5.38 -3.87 18.62
CA ALA A 107 4.45 -4.98 18.88
C ALA A 107 3.03 -4.44 19.08
N LEU A 108 2.03 -5.31 18.92
CA LEU A 108 0.65 -4.98 19.30
C LEU A 108 0.57 -4.67 20.80
N SER A 109 -0.08 -3.57 21.14
CA SER A 109 -0.43 -3.25 22.52
C SER A 109 -1.51 -4.21 23.04
N GLU A 110 -1.74 -4.25 24.35
CA GLU A 110 -2.85 -5.03 24.92
C GLU A 110 -4.20 -4.66 24.26
N ALA A 111 -4.45 -3.36 24.06
CA ALA A 111 -5.65 -2.88 23.40
C ALA A 111 -5.73 -3.30 21.93
N GLY A 112 -4.59 -3.30 21.22
CA GLY A 112 -4.50 -3.78 19.85
C GLY A 112 -4.74 -5.29 19.72
N ASN A 113 -4.30 -6.07 20.70
CA ASN A 113 -4.39 -7.53 20.68
C ASN A 113 -5.77 -8.08 21.10
N ARG A 114 -6.54 -7.34 21.90
CA ARG A 114 -7.87 -7.76 22.43
C ARG A 114 -9.04 -7.53 21.46
N VAL A 115 -8.75 -7.22 20.21
CA VAL A 115 -9.75 -6.90 19.19
C VAL A 115 -10.48 -8.18 18.74
N VAL A 116 -11.81 -8.10 18.57
CA VAL A 116 -12.68 -9.22 18.13
C VAL A 116 -12.40 -9.59 16.67
N HIS A 117 -12.65 -10.84 16.27
CA HIS A 117 -12.26 -11.42 14.98
C HIS A 117 -12.51 -10.52 13.74
N HIS A 118 -13.73 -10.04 13.49
CA HIS A 118 -13.99 -9.19 12.31
C HIS A 118 -13.21 -7.86 12.32
N HIS A 119 -12.88 -7.33 13.49
CA HIS A 119 -12.04 -6.15 13.60
C HIS A 119 -10.54 -6.45 13.44
N LYS A 120 -10.12 -7.71 13.61
CA LYS A 120 -8.75 -8.16 13.31
C LYS A 120 -8.47 -8.13 11.82
N VAL A 121 -9.43 -8.51 10.97
CA VAL A 121 -9.29 -8.44 9.51
C VAL A 121 -9.00 -7.01 9.06
N ALA A 122 -9.85 -6.06 9.47
CA ALA A 122 -9.63 -4.65 9.15
C ALA A 122 -8.31 -4.13 9.75
N GLN A 123 -7.96 -4.53 10.99
CA GLN A 123 -6.70 -4.14 11.61
C GLN A 123 -5.50 -4.65 10.82
N SER A 124 -5.52 -5.92 10.39
CA SER A 124 -4.43 -6.52 9.66
C SER A 124 -4.26 -5.94 8.27
N GLU A 125 -5.35 -5.60 7.59
CA GLU A 125 -5.31 -4.95 6.28
C GLU A 125 -4.57 -3.60 6.34
N TYR A 126 -5.05 -2.67 7.16
CA TYR A 126 -4.46 -1.33 7.26
C TYR A 126 -3.05 -1.34 7.85
N LEU A 127 -2.82 -2.08 8.95
CA LEU A 127 -1.47 -2.15 9.52
C LEU A 127 -0.51 -2.89 8.58
N GLY A 128 -1.00 -3.90 7.85
CA GLY A 128 -0.25 -4.60 6.82
C GLY A 128 0.27 -3.66 5.75
N ILE A 129 -0.58 -2.78 5.21
CA ILE A 129 -0.19 -1.73 4.26
C ILE A 129 0.91 -0.83 4.85
N GLY A 130 0.67 -0.27 6.04
CA GLY A 130 1.59 0.67 6.67
C GLY A 130 2.98 0.08 6.93
N PHE A 131 3.04 -1.12 7.53
CA PHE A 131 4.31 -1.79 7.80
C PHE A 131 5.02 -2.22 6.52
N SER A 132 4.28 -2.72 5.52
CA SER A 132 4.86 -3.13 4.25
C SER A 132 5.52 -1.96 3.53
N LEU A 133 4.89 -0.79 3.51
CA LEU A 133 5.47 0.41 2.90
C LEU A 133 6.72 0.90 3.64
N VAL A 134 6.75 0.81 4.97
CA VAL A 134 7.96 1.12 5.75
C VAL A 134 9.10 0.16 5.39
N VAL A 135 8.84 -1.15 5.38
CA VAL A 135 9.84 -2.18 5.08
C VAL A 135 10.33 -2.08 3.64
N VAL A 136 9.42 -1.97 2.67
CA VAL A 136 9.74 -1.92 1.25
C VAL A 136 10.54 -0.67 0.90
N ARG A 137 10.27 0.46 1.54
CA ARG A 137 11.12 1.65 1.35
C ARG A 137 12.55 1.41 1.79
N GLU A 138 12.76 0.68 2.88
CA GLU A 138 14.11 0.33 3.33
C GLU A 138 14.79 -0.64 2.35
N VAL A 139 14.06 -1.65 1.86
CA VAL A 139 14.55 -2.57 0.82
C VAL A 139 14.93 -1.82 -0.46
N LEU A 140 14.03 -0.98 -0.98
CA LEU A 140 14.24 -0.21 -2.21
C LEU A 140 15.32 0.86 -2.05
N ARG A 141 15.53 1.41 -0.84
CA ARG A 141 16.64 2.34 -0.57
C ARG A 141 18.00 1.66 -0.75
N HIS A 142 18.12 0.40 -0.36
CA HIS A 142 19.34 -0.39 -0.57
C HIS A 142 19.48 -0.82 -2.04
N ARG A 143 18.40 -1.28 -2.66
CA ARG A 143 18.39 -1.76 -4.05
C ARG A 143 18.61 -0.64 -5.07
N TYR A 144 18.03 0.53 -4.83
CA TYR A 144 18.09 1.70 -5.70
C TYR A 144 18.62 2.94 -4.95
N PRO A 145 19.93 2.99 -4.63
CA PRO A 145 20.51 4.14 -3.96
C PRO A 145 20.29 5.43 -4.76
N GLY A 146 19.86 6.50 -4.09
CA GLY A 146 19.53 7.76 -4.75
C GLY A 146 18.17 7.76 -5.46
N TRP A 147 17.27 6.85 -5.10
CA TRP A 147 15.86 6.87 -5.52
C TRP A 147 14.94 6.98 -4.30
N THR A 148 13.78 7.61 -4.50
CA THR A 148 12.68 7.66 -3.53
C THR A 148 11.43 7.12 -4.17
N PHE A 149 10.67 6.31 -3.42
CA PHE A 149 9.47 5.65 -3.91
C PHE A 149 8.23 6.10 -3.13
N SER A 150 7.15 6.33 -3.86
CA SER A 150 5.82 6.63 -3.32
C SER A 150 4.79 5.64 -3.86
N PRO A 151 3.81 5.22 -3.04
CA PRO A 151 2.76 4.33 -3.47
C PRO A 151 1.69 5.07 -4.30
N VAL A 152 1.19 4.38 -5.32
CA VAL A 152 0.00 4.72 -6.08
C VAL A 152 -0.87 3.48 -6.14
N ASP A 153 -2.13 3.62 -5.75
CA ASP A 153 -3.10 2.54 -5.78
C ASP A 153 -3.33 2.02 -7.21
N VAL A 154 -3.28 0.69 -7.38
CA VAL A 154 -3.40 0.05 -8.70
C VAL A 154 -4.81 0.19 -9.27
N ASP A 155 -5.84 0.11 -8.44
CA ASP A 155 -7.23 0.27 -8.88
C ASP A 155 -7.50 1.69 -9.33
N TYR A 156 -6.94 2.69 -8.64
CA TYR A 156 -6.93 4.06 -9.12
C TYR A 156 -6.25 4.16 -10.49
N ALA A 157 -5.02 3.63 -10.62
CA ALA A 157 -4.27 3.67 -11.87
C ALA A 157 -5.02 3.03 -13.05
N PHE A 158 -5.71 1.91 -12.82
CA PHE A 158 -6.41 1.15 -13.86
C PHE A 158 -7.79 1.72 -14.20
N ARG A 159 -8.55 2.23 -13.21
CA ARG A 159 -9.85 2.86 -13.43
C ARG A 159 -9.77 3.97 -14.49
N TYR A 160 -8.68 4.72 -14.51
CA TYR A 160 -8.50 5.84 -15.46
C TYR A 160 -7.58 5.51 -16.65
N GLY A 161 -7.05 4.28 -16.72
CA GLY A 161 -6.20 3.75 -17.79
C GLY A 161 -6.89 3.58 -19.15
N GLY A 162 -8.23 3.65 -19.18
CA GLY A 162 -9.00 3.40 -20.40
C GLY A 162 -9.04 1.91 -20.74
N VAL A 163 -9.37 1.02 -19.80
CA VAL A 163 -9.69 -0.38 -20.18
C VAL A 163 -11.07 -0.37 -20.88
N ALA A 164 -11.10 -0.19 -22.22
CA ALA A 164 -12.35 -0.18 -22.97
C ALA A 164 -13.11 -1.50 -22.85
N GLY A 165 -14.42 -1.42 -22.64
CA GLY A 165 -15.32 -2.58 -22.67
C GLY A 165 -15.39 -3.42 -21.38
N MET A 166 -14.62 -3.09 -20.35
CA MET A 166 -14.83 -3.65 -19.02
C MET A 166 -15.68 -2.67 -18.21
N GLY A 167 -16.90 -3.11 -17.82
CA GLY A 167 -17.62 -2.48 -16.71
C GLY A 167 -16.75 -2.41 -15.46
N GLU A 168 -17.28 -1.85 -14.37
CA GLU A 168 -16.57 -1.72 -13.09
C GLU A 168 -15.59 -2.89 -12.88
N LEU A 169 -14.29 -2.59 -12.91
CA LEU A 169 -13.20 -3.54 -12.72
C LEU A 169 -13.37 -4.38 -11.44
N ASN A 170 -14.33 -4.05 -10.57
CA ASN A 170 -14.75 -4.78 -9.38
C ASN A 170 -15.08 -6.27 -9.57
N GLN A 171 -15.32 -6.77 -10.79
CA GLN A 171 -15.81 -8.15 -10.97
C GLN A 171 -14.88 -9.14 -11.70
N TYR A 172 -13.71 -8.73 -12.23
CA TYR A 172 -13.09 -9.54 -13.29
C TYR A 172 -11.61 -9.93 -13.14
N THR A 173 -10.93 -9.58 -12.04
CA THR A 173 -9.58 -10.10 -11.78
C THR A 173 -9.37 -10.34 -10.28
N ASP A 174 -9.58 -11.55 -9.80
CA ASP A 174 -9.35 -11.92 -8.38
C ASP A 174 -7.86 -11.94 -7.97
N SER A 175 -7.00 -11.25 -8.71
CA SER A 175 -5.54 -11.35 -8.57
C SER A 175 -4.80 -10.10 -9.05
N ARG A 176 -5.21 -8.91 -8.62
CA ARG A 176 -4.44 -7.68 -8.83
C ARG A 176 -3.48 -7.41 -7.68
N PRO A 177 -2.37 -6.69 -7.94
CA PRO A 177 -1.51 -6.17 -6.89
C PRO A 177 -2.13 -4.94 -6.23
N ASP A 178 -1.77 -4.66 -4.98
CA ASP A 178 -2.29 -3.50 -4.25
C ASP A 178 -1.75 -2.15 -4.76
N TYR A 179 -0.43 -2.03 -4.98
CA TYR A 179 0.22 -0.74 -5.29
C TYR A 179 1.25 -0.78 -6.40
N PHE A 180 1.35 0.33 -7.13
CA PHE A 180 2.53 0.74 -7.87
C PHE A 180 3.42 1.62 -7.00
N LEU A 181 4.69 1.26 -6.88
CA LEU A 181 5.71 2.09 -6.24
C LEU A 181 6.45 2.87 -7.30
N VAL A 182 6.17 4.17 -7.36
CA VAL A 182 6.74 5.09 -8.35
C VAL A 182 8.04 5.66 -7.79
N GLY A 183 9.16 5.22 -8.34
CA GLY A 183 10.50 5.66 -7.99
C GLY A 183 10.91 6.89 -8.78
N ARG A 184 11.42 7.93 -8.10
CA ARG A 184 12.08 9.07 -8.73
C ARG A 184 13.51 9.18 -8.21
N ARG A 185 14.42 9.42 -9.15
CA ARG A 185 15.83 9.71 -8.82
C ARG A 185 15.95 11.02 -8.05
N THR A 186 16.73 11.01 -6.98
CA THR A 186 16.88 12.15 -6.06
C THR A 186 17.98 13.12 -6.47
N LYS A 187 18.99 12.63 -7.19
CA LYS A 187 20.15 13.40 -7.66
C LYS A 187 20.63 12.88 -9.03
N GLY A 188 20.94 13.81 -9.94
CA GLY A 188 21.65 13.56 -11.19
C GLY A 188 20.89 12.73 -12.23
N GLY A 189 20.10 13.40 -13.09
CA GLY A 189 19.43 12.80 -14.23
C GLY A 189 17.94 12.52 -14.03
N GLY A 190 17.21 12.50 -15.15
CA GLY A 190 15.81 12.10 -15.21
C GLY A 190 15.68 10.58 -15.10
N GLY A 191 14.57 10.13 -14.54
CA GLY A 191 14.21 8.72 -14.53
C GLY A 191 13.02 8.42 -13.62
N LEU A 192 12.13 7.56 -14.09
CA LEU A 192 11.06 6.97 -13.31
C LEU A 192 11.25 5.45 -13.25
N LYS A 193 11.16 4.92 -12.04
CA LYS A 193 11.08 3.49 -11.80
C LYS A 193 9.67 3.08 -11.40
N LEU A 194 9.31 1.86 -11.73
CA LEU A 194 8.05 1.25 -11.34
C LEU A 194 8.32 -0.12 -10.73
N VAL A 195 7.85 -0.31 -9.50
CA VAL A 195 7.87 -1.62 -8.82
C VAL A 195 6.44 -1.93 -8.42
N VAL A 196 5.99 -3.16 -8.61
CA VAL A 196 4.68 -3.62 -8.18
C VAL A 196 4.78 -4.13 -6.75
N LEU A 197 3.87 -3.72 -5.89
CA LEU A 197 3.79 -4.14 -4.49
C LEU A 197 2.47 -4.86 -4.23
N GLU A 198 2.58 -6.06 -3.67
CA GLU A 198 1.48 -6.73 -3.00
C GLU A 198 1.78 -6.79 -1.50
N CYS A 199 0.83 -6.39 -0.67
CA CYS A 199 1.00 -6.37 0.77
C CYS A 199 -0.18 -7.03 1.49
N LYS A 200 0.14 -7.81 2.52
CA LYS A 200 -0.84 -8.45 3.40
C LYS A 200 -0.41 -8.31 4.84
N GLY A 201 -1.38 -8.07 5.72
CA GLY A 201 -1.18 -8.26 7.15
C GLY A 201 -1.89 -9.51 7.62
N THR A 202 -1.39 -10.12 8.68
CA THR A 202 -2.05 -11.27 9.31
C THR A 202 -1.78 -11.32 10.80
N HIS A 203 -2.75 -11.81 11.56
CA HIS A 203 -2.56 -12.20 12.96
C HIS A 203 -2.17 -13.68 13.10
N GLN A 204 -2.15 -14.42 12.00
CA GLN A 204 -1.80 -15.83 11.96
C GLN A 204 -0.28 -16.03 11.91
N GLY A 205 0.15 -17.29 11.96
CA GLY A 205 1.56 -17.66 11.99
C GLY A 205 2.26 -17.62 10.62
N THR A 206 3.55 -17.94 10.63
CA THR A 206 4.41 -17.91 9.43
C THR A 206 3.91 -18.80 8.29
N GLY A 207 3.25 -19.92 8.57
CA GLY A 207 2.67 -20.78 7.52
C GLY A 207 1.64 -20.04 6.67
N HIS A 208 0.75 -19.28 7.30
CA HIS A 208 -0.23 -18.45 6.58
C HIS A 208 0.44 -17.31 5.81
N ALA A 209 1.47 -16.67 6.39
CA ALA A 209 2.24 -15.65 5.68
C ALA A 209 2.92 -16.21 4.41
N VAL A 210 3.42 -17.44 4.44
CA VAL A 210 3.99 -18.13 3.25
C VAL A 210 2.91 -18.38 2.19
N ALA A 211 1.71 -18.83 2.59
CA ALA A 211 0.58 -19.00 1.66
C ALA A 211 0.12 -17.66 1.03
N GLN A 212 0.09 -16.59 1.82
CA GLN A 212 -0.17 -15.23 1.31
C GLN A 212 0.89 -14.78 0.31
N LEU A 213 2.17 -15.00 0.60
CA LEU A 213 3.27 -14.66 -0.31
C LEU A 213 3.24 -15.48 -1.60
N ALA A 214 2.82 -16.75 -1.54
CA ALA A 214 2.57 -17.55 -2.72
C ALA A 214 1.50 -16.86 -3.57
N LYS A 215 0.29 -16.64 -3.05
CA LYS A 215 -0.80 -15.95 -3.78
C LYS A 215 -0.36 -14.59 -4.33
N ALA A 216 0.44 -13.84 -3.58
CA ALA A 216 1.00 -12.58 -4.00
C ALA A 216 1.90 -12.70 -5.25
N CYS A 217 2.64 -13.81 -5.43
CA CYS A 217 3.42 -14.07 -6.65
C CYS A 217 2.55 -14.14 -7.92
N LYS A 218 1.30 -14.58 -7.80
CA LYS A 218 0.31 -14.55 -8.88
C LYS A 218 -0.21 -13.14 -9.12
N GLN A 219 -0.50 -12.40 -8.05
CA GLN A 219 -1.01 -11.03 -8.13
C GLN A 219 -0.03 -10.08 -8.81
N VAL A 220 1.25 -10.11 -8.43
CA VAL A 220 2.27 -9.26 -9.06
C VAL A 220 2.58 -9.68 -10.51
N ALA A 221 2.26 -10.92 -10.90
CA ALA A 221 2.39 -11.38 -12.30
C ALA A 221 1.25 -10.87 -13.21
N SER A 222 0.18 -10.31 -12.63
CA SER A 222 -0.99 -9.87 -13.39
C SER A 222 -0.80 -8.53 -14.11
N VAL A 223 0.38 -7.90 -14.01
CA VAL A 223 0.65 -6.59 -14.60
C VAL A 223 1.96 -6.56 -15.38
N GLU A 224 1.89 -6.02 -16.59
CA GLU A 224 3.03 -5.84 -17.51
C GLU A 224 3.06 -4.41 -18.06
N VAL A 225 4.25 -3.93 -18.45
CA VAL A 225 4.42 -2.68 -19.20
C VAL A 225 5.24 -2.97 -20.45
N GLY A 226 4.69 -2.67 -21.62
CA GLY A 226 5.34 -2.95 -22.91
C GLY A 226 5.58 -4.45 -23.13
N GLY A 227 4.73 -5.32 -22.57
CA GLY A 227 4.88 -6.78 -22.57
C GLY A 227 6.00 -7.29 -21.66
N ARG A 228 6.55 -6.44 -20.79
CA ARG A 228 7.60 -6.81 -19.83
C ARG A 228 7.01 -6.92 -18.42
N SER A 229 7.37 -7.99 -17.72
CA SER A 229 7.04 -8.17 -16.31
C SER A 229 7.78 -7.13 -15.47
N LEU A 230 7.07 -6.44 -14.58
CA LEU A 230 7.67 -5.44 -13.71
C LEU A 230 8.43 -6.07 -12.55
N ASP A 231 9.42 -5.37 -11.98
CA ASP A 231 9.94 -5.73 -10.64
C ASP A 231 8.78 -5.84 -9.64
N GLY A 232 8.80 -6.88 -8.81
CA GLY A 232 7.75 -7.12 -7.82
C GLY A 232 8.31 -7.17 -6.41
N LEU A 233 7.54 -6.72 -5.43
CA LEU A 233 7.79 -6.94 -4.02
C LEU A 233 6.51 -7.48 -3.39
N MET A 234 6.63 -8.55 -2.62
CA MET A 234 5.52 -9.12 -1.87
C MET A 234 5.86 -9.13 -0.40
N VAL A 235 4.95 -8.60 0.41
CA VAL A 235 5.15 -8.48 1.85
C VAL A 235 3.99 -9.10 2.61
N ALA A 236 4.29 -10.02 3.51
CA ALA A 236 3.35 -10.52 4.51
C ALA A 236 3.81 -10.09 5.91
N THR A 237 3.02 -9.26 6.58
CA THR A 237 3.34 -8.73 7.92
C THR A 237 2.57 -9.46 9.00
N LEU A 238 3.29 -10.11 9.91
CA LEU A 238 2.77 -10.77 11.09
C LEU A 238 2.58 -9.75 12.22
N LEU A 239 1.34 -9.62 12.68
CA LEU A 239 0.95 -8.68 13.73
C LEU A 239 0.75 -9.41 15.05
N GLN A 240 1.80 -9.44 15.87
CA GLN A 240 1.82 -10.19 17.13
C GLN A 240 2.15 -9.31 18.34
N ALA A 241 1.69 -9.72 19.51
CA ALA A 241 2.06 -9.09 20.79
C ALA A 241 3.54 -9.32 21.15
N SER A 242 4.15 -10.36 20.59
CA SER A 242 5.57 -10.70 20.74
C SER A 242 6.48 -9.96 19.77
N GLY A 243 5.96 -9.04 18.95
CA GLY A 243 6.73 -8.30 17.95
C GLY A 243 6.07 -8.34 16.57
N ILE A 244 6.28 -7.27 15.80
CA ILE A 244 5.91 -7.21 14.38
C ILE A 244 7.06 -7.73 13.54
N GLU A 245 6.72 -8.57 12.56
CA GLU A 245 7.69 -9.16 11.63
C GLU A 245 7.12 -9.14 10.20
N SER A 246 7.94 -8.77 9.22
CA SER A 246 7.55 -8.77 7.81
C SER A 246 8.36 -9.80 7.01
N LYS A 247 7.68 -10.63 6.24
CA LYS A 247 8.29 -11.56 5.28
C LYS A 247 8.28 -10.92 3.90
N VAL A 248 9.41 -10.89 3.22
CA VAL A 248 9.58 -10.14 1.96
C VAL A 248 10.17 -11.03 0.87
N ILE A 249 9.55 -11.04 -0.30
CA ILE A 249 10.02 -11.73 -1.50
C ILE A 249 10.10 -10.73 -2.67
N ASP A 250 11.13 -10.87 -3.49
CA ASP A 250 11.48 -9.91 -4.54
C ASP A 250 11.65 -10.62 -5.90
N PRO A 251 10.56 -11.03 -6.57
CA PRO A 251 10.67 -11.62 -7.89
C PRO A 251 11.18 -10.57 -8.89
N PRO A 252 12.30 -10.82 -9.58
CA PRO A 252 12.92 -9.84 -10.48
C PRO A 252 12.02 -9.54 -11.67
N GLY A 253 12.18 -8.34 -12.23
CA GLY A 253 11.55 -7.89 -13.46
C GLY A 253 12.21 -6.61 -13.98
N ASP A 254 11.52 -5.90 -14.86
CA ASP A 254 11.96 -4.59 -15.31
C ASP A 254 11.39 -3.49 -14.39
N SER A 255 12.26 -2.62 -13.87
CA SER A 255 11.82 -1.45 -13.10
C SER A 255 11.87 -0.16 -13.88
N ASP A 256 12.50 -0.09 -15.05
CA ASP A 256 12.68 1.18 -15.76
C ASP A 256 11.41 1.54 -16.54
N LEU A 257 10.66 2.50 -16.00
CA LEU A 257 9.45 3.02 -16.64
C LEU A 257 9.78 4.13 -17.63
N TRP A 258 10.72 5.02 -17.29
CA TRP A 258 11.14 6.11 -18.18
C TRP A 258 12.55 6.57 -17.82
N GLN A 259 13.34 6.98 -18.81
CA GLN A 259 14.70 7.50 -18.64
C GLN A 259 14.93 8.71 -19.56
N GLY A 260 15.73 9.68 -19.10
CA GLY A 260 16.05 10.89 -19.85
C GLY A 260 16.86 11.90 -19.02
N SER A 261 17.04 13.11 -19.52
CA SER A 261 17.65 14.21 -18.77
C SER A 261 16.70 14.78 -17.71
N ASP A 262 17.23 15.56 -16.77
CA ASP A 262 16.39 16.26 -15.78
C ASP A 262 15.43 17.24 -16.45
N ARG A 263 15.84 17.87 -17.56
CA ARG A 263 14.97 18.78 -18.32
C ARG A 263 13.83 18.03 -19.00
N GLU A 264 14.13 16.91 -19.67
CA GLU A 264 13.09 16.10 -20.32
C GLU A 264 12.11 15.51 -19.28
N MET A 265 12.59 15.21 -18.08
CA MET A 265 11.71 14.80 -16.97
C MET A 265 10.81 15.95 -16.52
N ASP A 266 11.34 17.15 -16.42
CA ASP A 266 10.56 18.33 -16.06
C ASP A 266 9.48 18.61 -17.11
N ASP A 267 9.86 18.58 -18.39
CA ASP A 267 8.94 18.74 -19.52
C ASP A 267 7.86 17.62 -19.51
N LEU A 268 8.24 16.38 -19.19
CA LEU A 268 7.30 15.25 -19.04
C LEU A 268 6.27 15.52 -17.93
N LEU A 269 6.71 15.99 -16.77
CA LEU A 269 5.86 16.11 -15.57
C LEU A 269 5.02 17.39 -15.53
N ASP A 270 5.49 18.47 -16.15
CA ASP A 270 4.76 19.74 -16.18
C ASP A 270 3.58 19.70 -17.20
N GLU A 271 3.58 18.72 -18.10
CA GLU A 271 2.43 18.44 -18.98
C GLU A 271 1.41 17.51 -18.32
N ARG A 272 0.19 18.00 -18.07
CA ARG A 272 -0.92 17.17 -17.58
C ARG A 272 -1.19 16.02 -18.57
N PRO A 273 -1.41 14.78 -18.10
CA PRO A 273 -1.83 13.71 -18.98
C PRO A 273 -3.21 14.04 -19.59
N GLY A 274 -3.25 14.27 -20.90
CA GLY A 274 -4.50 14.29 -21.68
C GLY A 274 -5.19 12.91 -21.67
N PRO A 275 -6.29 12.70 -22.41
CA PRO A 275 -6.97 11.39 -22.53
C PRO A 275 -5.97 10.27 -22.88
N PRO A 276 -6.20 9.01 -22.43
CA PRO A 276 -5.28 7.94 -22.73
C PRO A 276 -5.26 7.74 -24.26
N PRO A 277 -4.10 7.67 -24.92
CA PRO A 277 -4.03 7.58 -26.39
C PRO A 277 -4.42 6.19 -26.94
N GLY A 278 -5.03 5.35 -26.12
CA GLY A 278 -5.51 4.01 -26.42
C GLY A 278 -5.77 3.23 -25.13
N ASP A 279 -6.23 2.00 -25.27
CA ASP A 279 -6.62 1.16 -24.15
C ASP A 279 -5.48 0.26 -23.65
N PHE A 280 -5.60 -0.20 -22.40
CA PHE A 280 -4.77 -1.29 -21.88
C PHE A 280 -5.18 -2.62 -22.51
N GLU A 281 -4.21 -3.50 -22.70
CA GLU A 281 -4.43 -4.82 -23.29
C GLU A 281 -4.61 -5.84 -22.17
N VAL A 282 -5.70 -6.62 -22.21
CA VAL A 282 -5.92 -7.70 -21.23
C VAL A 282 -5.83 -9.04 -21.94
N ARG A 283 -4.93 -9.90 -21.47
CA ARG A 283 -4.76 -11.27 -21.98
C ARG A 283 -5.17 -12.30 -20.94
N GLU A 284 -5.94 -13.30 -21.35
CA GLU A 284 -6.19 -14.48 -20.53
C GLU A 284 -5.03 -15.45 -20.65
N VAL A 285 -4.53 -15.93 -19.51
CA VAL A 285 -3.50 -16.95 -19.42
C VAL A 285 -4.09 -18.15 -18.69
N GLY A 286 -4.28 -19.24 -19.43
CA GLY A 286 -4.72 -20.53 -18.91
C GLY A 286 -3.53 -21.42 -18.53
N ALA A 287 -3.79 -22.45 -17.72
CA ALA A 287 -2.88 -23.57 -17.59
C ALA A 287 -2.76 -24.25 -18.97
N GLU A 288 -1.54 -24.37 -19.51
CA GLU A 288 -1.31 -25.27 -20.64
C GLU A 288 -1.80 -26.66 -20.23
N ALA A 289 -2.65 -27.27 -21.06
CA ALA A 289 -3.08 -28.64 -20.84
C ALA A 289 -1.82 -29.53 -20.84
N PRO A 290 -1.63 -30.42 -19.85
CA PRO A 290 -0.58 -31.41 -19.96
C PRO A 290 -0.84 -32.23 -21.23
N ASP A 291 0.20 -32.42 -22.03
CA ASP A 291 0.19 -33.32 -23.18
C ASP A 291 -0.52 -34.62 -22.78
N SER A 292 -1.53 -34.99 -23.56
CA SER A 292 -2.33 -36.19 -23.34
C SER A 292 -1.47 -37.43 -23.57
N GLU A 293 -0.72 -37.84 -22.55
CA GLU A 293 -0.25 -39.22 -22.44
C GLU A 293 -1.44 -40.08 -22.00
N GLN A 294 -1.96 -40.78 -23.02
CA GLN A 294 -2.87 -41.92 -22.99
C GLN A 294 -3.17 -42.50 -21.60
N GLU A 295 -4.41 -42.31 -21.16
CA GLU A 295 -5.05 -43.10 -20.11
C GLU A 295 -4.96 -44.59 -20.44
N THR A 296 -4.13 -45.33 -19.72
CA THR A 296 -4.34 -46.76 -19.53
C THR A 296 -5.32 -46.96 -18.39
N MET A 297 -6.55 -47.36 -18.75
CA MET A 297 -7.58 -47.86 -17.84
C MET A 297 -7.01 -48.93 -16.90
N TYR A 298 -7.18 -48.71 -15.59
CA TYR A 298 -7.26 -49.79 -14.61
C TYR A 298 -8.49 -49.55 -13.74
N GLU A 299 -9.52 -50.36 -13.97
CA GLU A 299 -10.62 -50.56 -13.04
C GLU A 299 -10.10 -51.31 -11.80
N GLY A 300 -10.41 -50.80 -10.62
CA GLY A 300 -10.08 -51.43 -9.33
C GLY A 300 -11.01 -50.90 -8.23
N GLU A 301 -11.94 -51.75 -7.83
CA GLU A 301 -13.00 -51.57 -6.83
C GLU A 301 -12.52 -51.24 -5.39
N PRO A 302 -13.42 -50.78 -4.49
CA PRO A 302 -13.09 -49.97 -3.33
C PRO A 302 -12.73 -50.80 -2.09
N ALA A 303 -11.77 -50.31 -1.31
CA ALA A 303 -11.49 -50.82 0.04
C ALA A 303 -12.06 -49.86 1.09
N GLU A 304 -12.85 -50.45 2.00
CA GLU A 304 -13.55 -49.84 3.13
C GLU A 304 -12.60 -49.10 4.09
N ARG A 305 -12.97 -47.89 4.50
CA ARG A 305 -12.29 -47.12 5.56
C ARG A 305 -12.91 -47.42 6.91
N ALA A 306 -12.04 -47.74 7.86
CA ALA A 306 -12.31 -47.79 9.28
C ALA A 306 -12.31 -46.37 9.91
N ASP A 307 -13.02 -46.27 11.03
CA ASP A 307 -13.29 -45.09 11.84
C ASP A 307 -12.08 -44.35 12.45
N SER A 308 -12.37 -43.10 12.83
CA SER A 308 -11.74 -42.28 13.90
C SER A 308 -10.62 -41.32 13.48
N GLU A 309 -10.89 -40.00 13.50
CA GLU A 309 -10.72 -39.14 14.68
C GLU A 309 -11.14 -37.70 14.35
N VAL A 310 -11.77 -37.05 15.34
CA VAL A 310 -12.36 -35.72 15.27
C VAL A 310 -11.27 -34.64 15.22
N ALA A 311 -11.24 -33.87 14.14
CA ALA A 311 -10.51 -32.59 14.05
C ALA A 311 -11.46 -31.41 14.37
N PRO A 312 -10.98 -30.33 15.01
CA PRO A 312 -11.78 -29.13 15.26
C PRO A 312 -12.05 -28.35 13.96
N PRO A 313 -13.14 -27.56 13.89
CA PRO A 313 -13.70 -27.08 12.63
C PRO A 313 -12.78 -26.07 11.94
N GLN A 314 -12.59 -26.30 10.64
CA GLN A 314 -11.99 -25.37 9.69
C GLN A 314 -12.92 -24.16 9.50
N GLU A 315 -12.33 -22.97 9.42
CA GLU A 315 -13.04 -21.73 9.13
C GLU A 315 -13.69 -21.86 7.73
N GLU A 316 -15.01 -21.71 7.68
CA GLU A 316 -15.79 -21.65 6.45
C GLU A 316 -15.38 -20.42 5.65
N ASP A 317 -14.89 -20.66 4.43
CA ASP A 317 -14.76 -19.65 3.39
C ASP A 317 -16.14 -19.04 3.11
N ASP A 318 -16.27 -17.74 3.36
CA ASP A 318 -17.43 -16.94 2.94
C ASP A 318 -17.33 -16.71 1.43
N SER A 319 -17.72 -17.73 0.67
CA SER A 319 -18.12 -17.62 -0.73
C SER A 319 -19.37 -18.46 -0.94
N GLY A 320 -20.51 -17.93 -0.49
CA GLY A 320 -21.81 -18.48 -0.84
C GLY A 320 -22.15 -18.22 -2.30
N GLU A 321 -21.74 -19.11 -3.20
CA GLU A 321 -22.46 -19.41 -4.45
C GLU A 321 -22.36 -20.92 -4.73
N GLU A 322 -23.42 -21.66 -4.39
CA GLU A 322 -23.70 -22.94 -5.02
C GLU A 322 -23.91 -22.67 -6.52
N SER A 323 -22.95 -23.11 -7.34
CA SER A 323 -23.18 -23.27 -8.78
C SER A 323 -22.64 -24.60 -9.27
N ASP A 324 -23.44 -25.11 -10.18
CA ASP A 324 -23.52 -26.45 -10.71
C ASP A 324 -22.25 -26.90 -11.45
N SER A 325 -22.07 -28.21 -11.43
CA SER A 325 -21.03 -29.02 -12.03
C SER A 325 -20.57 -28.61 -13.45
N GLY A 326 -19.42 -27.92 -13.49
CA GLY A 326 -18.57 -27.77 -14.66
C GLY A 326 -17.21 -27.24 -14.25
N GLN A 327 -16.16 -28.07 -14.28
CA GLN A 327 -14.79 -27.70 -13.94
C GLN A 327 -14.26 -26.61 -14.91
N GLN A 328 -14.56 -25.34 -14.60
CA GLN A 328 -14.06 -24.20 -15.35
C GLN A 328 -12.65 -23.89 -14.83
N LEU A 329 -11.63 -24.28 -15.60
CA LEU A 329 -10.22 -23.94 -15.35
C LEU A 329 -10.11 -22.43 -15.06
N VAL A 330 -9.62 -22.07 -13.88
CA VAL A 330 -9.45 -20.68 -13.46
C VAL A 330 -8.41 -20.00 -14.35
N ARG A 331 -8.88 -19.20 -15.33
CA ARG A 331 -8.03 -18.39 -16.20
C ARG A 331 -7.58 -17.15 -15.45
N SER A 332 -6.27 -16.88 -15.46
CA SER A 332 -5.73 -15.64 -14.91
C SER A 332 -5.70 -14.57 -15.98
N LYS A 333 -5.99 -13.32 -15.61
CA LYS A 333 -5.90 -12.18 -16.52
C LYS A 333 -4.64 -11.38 -16.23
N VAL A 334 -3.91 -11.03 -17.28
CA VAL A 334 -2.75 -10.14 -17.21
C VAL A 334 -3.11 -8.84 -17.92
N VAL A 335 -2.93 -7.71 -17.24
CA VAL A 335 -3.11 -6.36 -17.75
C VAL A 335 -1.76 -5.85 -18.24
N ASN A 336 -1.64 -5.61 -19.54
CA ASN A 336 -0.47 -5.02 -20.17
C ASN A 336 -0.74 -3.54 -20.48
N VAL A 337 0.10 -2.65 -19.96
CA VAL A 337 0.18 -1.25 -20.39
C VAL A 337 1.07 -1.20 -21.64
N PRO A 338 0.52 -0.98 -22.85
CA PRO A 338 1.31 -1.10 -24.07
C PRO A 338 2.41 -0.05 -24.14
N GLU A 339 3.47 -0.35 -24.90
CA GLU A 339 4.65 0.52 -25.03
C GLU A 339 4.30 1.97 -25.39
N ARG A 340 3.36 2.12 -26.33
CA ARG A 340 2.83 3.41 -26.79
C ARG A 340 2.20 4.26 -25.69
N LEU A 341 1.72 3.63 -24.61
CA LEU A 341 1.09 4.32 -23.47
C LEU A 341 2.07 4.63 -22.33
N ARG A 342 3.33 4.18 -22.40
CA ARG A 342 4.31 4.31 -21.31
C ARG A 342 4.50 5.74 -20.81
N ILE A 343 4.63 6.70 -21.73
CA ILE A 343 4.79 8.13 -21.40
C ILE A 343 3.54 8.65 -20.69
N TRP A 344 2.36 8.34 -21.25
CA TRP A 344 1.09 8.74 -20.65
C TRP A 344 0.90 8.13 -19.25
N PHE A 345 1.21 6.84 -19.08
CA PHE A 345 1.10 6.12 -17.83
C PHE A 345 2.06 6.68 -16.77
N SER A 346 3.29 7.04 -17.17
CA SER A 346 4.27 7.72 -16.31
C SER A 346 3.72 9.04 -15.75
N LYS A 347 3.11 9.87 -16.61
CA LYS A 347 2.48 11.13 -16.21
C LYS A 347 1.31 10.89 -15.27
N MET A 348 0.45 9.90 -15.58
CA MET A 348 -0.70 9.55 -14.75
C MET A 348 -0.27 9.11 -13.34
N LEU A 349 0.70 8.20 -13.22
CA LEU A 349 1.21 7.74 -11.93
C LEU A 349 1.83 8.89 -11.11
N ALA A 350 2.57 9.79 -11.77
CA ALA A 350 3.14 10.97 -11.13
C ALA A 350 2.06 11.95 -10.62
N ASN A 351 0.98 12.13 -11.39
CA ASN A 351 -0.17 12.94 -10.99
C ASN A 351 -0.94 12.27 -9.83
N ALA A 352 -1.16 10.96 -9.88
CA ALA A 352 -1.82 10.22 -8.81
C ALA A 352 -1.08 10.35 -7.47
N ASN A 353 0.26 10.27 -7.49
CA ASN A 353 1.10 10.51 -6.31
C ASN A 353 0.89 11.92 -5.73
N ALA A 354 0.93 12.96 -6.57
CA ALA A 354 0.64 14.33 -6.14
C ALA A 354 -0.78 14.49 -5.58
N ALA A 355 -1.76 13.84 -6.20
CA ALA A 355 -3.13 13.83 -5.73
C ALA A 355 -3.24 13.19 -4.34
N SER A 356 -2.62 12.02 -4.11
CA SER A 356 -2.58 11.35 -2.80
C SER A 356 -2.06 12.26 -1.70
N ALA A 357 -0.96 12.98 -1.95
CA ALA A 357 -0.40 13.90 -0.96
C ALA A 357 -1.37 15.06 -0.62
N LEU A 358 -2.00 15.66 -1.63
CA LEU A 358 -2.98 16.74 -1.44
C LEU A 358 -4.23 16.26 -0.71
N LEU A 359 -4.73 15.10 -1.10
CA LEU A 359 -5.87 14.42 -0.51
C LEU A 359 -5.63 14.05 0.96
N PHE A 360 -4.43 13.53 1.28
CA PHE A 360 -3.99 13.32 2.66
C PHE A 360 -4.03 14.61 3.49
N ALA A 361 -3.56 15.71 2.92
CA ALA A 361 -3.56 17.03 3.56
C ALA A 361 -4.97 17.63 3.70
N GLY A 362 -5.99 17.07 3.07
CA GLY A 362 -7.36 17.60 3.01
C GLY A 362 -7.52 18.76 2.02
N ALA A 363 -6.67 18.82 0.99
CA ALA A 363 -6.72 19.81 -0.08
C ALA A 363 -7.41 19.23 -1.32
N GLY A 364 -8.65 18.75 -1.16
CA GLY A 364 -9.41 18.08 -2.23
C GLY A 364 -9.55 18.92 -3.50
N GLU A 365 -9.84 20.22 -3.36
CA GLU A 365 -9.95 21.15 -4.50
C GLU A 365 -8.65 21.21 -5.31
N ALA A 366 -7.49 21.39 -4.65
CA ALA A 366 -6.20 21.37 -5.32
C ALA A 366 -5.89 20.00 -5.96
N ALA A 367 -6.33 18.91 -5.32
CA ALA A 367 -6.13 17.56 -5.84
C ALA A 367 -6.87 17.33 -7.17
N THR A 368 -8.03 17.98 -7.41
CA THR A 368 -8.79 17.84 -8.67
C THR A 368 -7.98 18.15 -9.93
N ARG A 369 -6.93 18.99 -9.82
CA ARG A 369 -6.01 19.26 -10.94
C ARG A 369 -5.20 18.04 -11.36
N TYR A 370 -4.87 17.17 -10.42
CA TYR A 370 -4.06 15.98 -10.63
C TYR A 370 -4.92 14.73 -10.83
N LEU A 371 -6.11 14.73 -10.24
CA LEU A 371 -7.11 13.71 -10.50
C LEU A 371 -7.67 13.86 -11.92
N ARG A 372 -8.19 12.77 -12.46
CA ARG A 372 -9.01 12.80 -13.67
C ARG A 372 -10.47 12.96 -13.30
N GLU A 373 -11.19 13.73 -14.11
CA GLU A 373 -12.64 13.78 -14.07
C GLU A 373 -13.17 12.38 -14.41
N SER A 374 -13.72 11.68 -13.41
CA SER A 374 -14.55 10.52 -13.67
C SER A 374 -15.73 10.98 -14.52
N GLY A 375 -15.95 10.40 -15.70
CA GLY A 375 -17.10 10.67 -16.56
C GLY A 375 -18.47 10.33 -15.94
N ARG A 376 -18.55 10.08 -14.63
CA ARG A 376 -19.79 10.13 -13.87
C ARG A 376 -20.04 11.59 -13.49
N THR A 377 -20.97 12.21 -14.21
CA THR A 377 -21.78 13.32 -13.70
C THR A 377 -22.45 12.87 -12.39
N GLY A 378 -21.73 12.96 -11.29
CA GLY A 378 -22.28 12.82 -9.95
C GLY A 378 -22.56 14.22 -9.44
N GLU A 379 -23.82 14.61 -9.45
CA GLU A 379 -24.29 15.69 -8.59
C GLU A 379 -23.70 15.45 -7.19
N THR A 380 -22.75 16.29 -6.79
CA THR A 380 -22.39 16.41 -5.39
C THR A 380 -23.65 16.83 -4.67
N ILE A 381 -24.41 15.87 -4.15
CA ILE A 381 -25.48 16.14 -3.20
C ILE A 381 -24.80 16.88 -2.06
N PRO A 382 -25.08 18.17 -1.83
CA PRO A 382 -24.52 18.90 -0.72
C PRO A 382 -25.21 18.33 0.53
N MET A 383 -24.62 17.29 1.12
CA MET A 383 -25.02 16.86 2.44
C MET A 383 -24.58 17.97 3.39
N GLY A 384 -25.53 18.85 3.71
CA GLY A 384 -25.45 19.81 4.80
C GLY A 384 -25.40 19.06 6.12
N PHE A 385 -24.25 18.45 6.42
CA PHE A 385 -23.86 18.32 7.80
C PHE A 385 -23.80 19.73 8.35
N HIS A 386 -24.59 19.99 9.40
CA HIS A 386 -24.52 21.23 10.15
C HIS A 386 -23.05 21.66 10.26
N GLU A 387 -22.78 22.87 9.77
CA GLU A 387 -21.50 23.55 9.82
C GLU A 387 -21.13 23.83 11.28
N GLU A 388 -20.87 22.79 12.07
CA GLU A 388 -19.99 22.94 13.21
C GLU A 388 -18.59 23.14 12.61
N GLU A 389 -18.06 24.37 12.75
CA GLU A 389 -16.71 24.81 12.33
C GLU A 389 -15.57 23.86 12.77
N ASP A 390 -15.84 22.89 13.63
CA ASP A 390 -14.88 21.97 14.24
C ASP A 390 -14.67 20.64 13.50
N VAL A 391 -15.55 20.20 12.58
CA VAL A 391 -15.42 18.86 11.95
C VAL A 391 -14.79 18.90 10.54
N ARG A 392 -15.05 19.96 9.75
CA ARG A 392 -14.33 20.24 8.50
C ARG A 392 -13.24 21.27 8.78
N GLY A 393 -12.07 20.79 9.19
CA GLY A 393 -10.91 21.68 9.34
C GLY A 393 -10.51 22.22 7.98
N GLY A 394 -10.94 23.44 7.62
CA GLY A 394 -10.47 24.10 6.41
C GLY A 394 -8.93 24.16 6.36
N LEU A 395 -8.39 24.27 5.15
CA LEU A 395 -6.94 24.30 4.92
C LEU A 395 -6.30 25.46 5.71
N ARG A 396 -5.35 25.14 6.57
CA ARG A 396 -4.67 26.08 7.48
C ARG A 396 -3.18 25.82 7.47
N SER A 397 -2.43 26.86 7.82
CA SER A 397 -0.99 26.70 8.01
C SER A 397 -0.65 26.50 9.48
N PHE A 398 0.31 25.60 9.71
CA PHE A 398 0.81 25.27 11.04
C PHE A 398 2.32 25.30 11.04
N GLU A 399 2.90 25.82 12.11
CA GLU A 399 4.35 25.77 12.33
C GLU A 399 4.66 24.58 13.25
N LEU A 400 5.43 23.63 12.73
CA LEU A 400 5.94 22.51 13.51
C LEU A 400 7.01 23.01 14.49
N PRO A 401 7.28 22.29 15.60
CA PRO A 401 8.19 22.82 16.60
C PRO A 401 9.68 22.83 16.17
N ASN A 402 10.01 22.25 15.02
CA ASN A 402 11.33 22.40 14.37
C ASN A 402 11.41 23.60 13.40
N GLY A 403 10.37 24.46 13.36
CA GLY A 403 10.27 25.62 12.47
C GLY A 403 9.87 25.29 11.03
N MET A 404 9.51 24.03 10.73
CA MET A 404 8.95 23.68 9.43
C MET A 404 7.49 24.10 9.37
N SER A 405 7.14 24.83 8.32
CA SER A 405 5.76 25.22 8.07
C SER A 405 5.06 24.18 7.21
N ILE A 406 3.86 23.76 7.63
CA ILE A 406 3.00 22.87 6.86
C ILE A 406 1.69 23.58 6.51
N LEU A 407 1.05 23.11 5.44
CA LEU A 407 -0.30 23.48 5.06
C LEU A 407 -1.17 22.22 5.00
N GLY A 408 -2.34 22.25 5.64
CA GLY A 408 -3.16 21.07 5.76
C GLY A 408 -4.39 21.26 6.63
N THR A 409 -4.92 20.14 7.14
CA THR A 409 -6.13 20.09 7.93
C THR A 409 -5.83 19.72 9.38
N ARG A 410 -6.65 20.22 10.30
CA ARG A 410 -6.58 19.90 11.73
C ARG A 410 -7.91 19.32 12.18
N TYR A 411 -7.83 18.16 12.82
CA TYR A 411 -8.94 17.50 13.47
C TYR A 411 -8.76 17.58 14.98
N ARG A 412 -9.86 17.77 15.69
CA ARG A 412 -9.87 17.86 17.14
C ARG A 412 -10.89 16.89 17.71
N THR A 413 -10.52 16.22 18.79
CA THR A 413 -11.46 15.44 19.57
C THR A 413 -11.19 15.61 21.05
N ARG A 414 -12.25 15.72 21.85
CA ARG A 414 -12.14 15.86 23.30
C ARG A 414 -11.76 14.53 23.90
N LEU A 415 -10.80 14.56 24.81
CA LEU A 415 -10.36 13.44 25.60
C LEU A 415 -10.90 13.57 27.03
N PRO A 416 -11.03 12.45 27.77
CA PRO A 416 -11.29 12.48 29.20
C PRO A 416 -10.34 13.40 29.97
N GLY A 417 -10.89 14.13 30.95
CA GLY A 417 -10.14 15.07 31.79
C GLY A 417 -9.96 16.47 31.18
N GLY A 418 -10.80 16.88 30.24
CA GLY A 418 -10.78 18.24 29.65
C GLY A 418 -9.68 18.45 28.61
N ARG A 419 -8.89 17.42 28.31
CA ARG A 419 -7.84 17.45 27.29
C ARG A 419 -8.43 17.39 25.88
N THR A 420 -7.66 17.83 24.89
CA THR A 420 -8.02 17.78 23.47
C THR A 420 -6.88 17.15 22.69
N LEU A 421 -7.23 16.09 21.94
CA LEU A 421 -6.37 15.51 20.92
C LEU A 421 -6.49 16.35 19.66
N GLU A 422 -5.35 16.82 19.14
CA GLU A 422 -5.27 17.42 17.82
C GLU A 422 -4.45 16.55 16.88
N ILE A 423 -4.97 16.34 15.67
CA ILE A 423 -4.30 15.63 14.58
C ILE A 423 -4.22 16.57 13.40
N HIS A 424 -2.99 16.89 12.99
CA HIS A 424 -2.67 17.76 11.87
C HIS A 424 -2.13 16.89 10.75
N LYS A 425 -2.77 16.96 9.58
CA LYS A 425 -2.32 16.29 8.35
C LYS A 425 -2.01 17.37 7.33
N GLY A 426 -0.82 17.38 6.76
CA GLY A 426 -0.46 18.42 5.81
C GLY A 426 0.69 18.05 4.90
N ILE A 427 1.11 19.01 4.09
CA ILE A 427 2.32 18.97 3.28
C ILE A 427 3.20 20.17 3.67
N GLU A 428 4.52 20.04 3.59
CA GLU A 428 5.42 21.19 3.73
C GLU A 428 4.99 22.34 2.81
N ARG A 429 4.97 23.57 3.35
CA ARG A 429 4.31 24.73 2.71
C ARG A 429 4.81 25.01 1.29
N ASN A 430 6.10 24.88 1.01
CA ASN A 430 6.64 25.15 -0.32
C ASN A 430 6.33 24.03 -1.31
N LEU A 431 6.36 22.78 -0.86
CA LEU A 431 5.89 21.64 -1.66
C LEU A 431 4.40 21.78 -2.00
N PHE A 432 3.58 22.20 -1.04
CA PHE A 432 2.17 22.49 -1.29
C PHE A 432 2.00 23.56 -2.36
N ARG A 433 2.74 24.68 -2.27
CA ARG A 433 2.69 25.76 -3.28
C ARG A 433 3.08 25.32 -4.68
N ASP A 434 3.90 24.28 -4.81
CA ASP A 434 4.22 23.70 -6.10
C ASP A 434 3.04 22.94 -6.66
N LEU A 435 2.44 22.10 -5.82
CA LEU A 435 1.27 21.35 -6.21
C LEU A 435 0.09 22.27 -6.56
N GLU A 436 -0.18 23.28 -5.73
CA GLU A 436 -1.21 24.29 -5.96
C GLU A 436 -0.97 25.09 -7.26
N ALA A 437 0.28 25.26 -7.67
CA ALA A 437 0.65 25.95 -8.89
C ALA A 437 0.85 25.03 -10.11
N GLY A 438 0.63 23.72 -9.98
CA GLY A 438 0.77 22.78 -11.10
C GLY A 438 2.22 22.38 -11.42
N ARG A 439 3.18 22.73 -10.55
CA ARG A 439 4.62 22.49 -10.77
C ARG A 439 5.04 21.13 -10.25
N LEU A 440 4.54 20.06 -10.86
CA LEU A 440 4.77 18.69 -10.42
C LEU A 440 6.25 18.31 -10.40
N ALA A 441 7.01 18.72 -11.42
CA ALA A 441 8.44 18.49 -11.47
C ALA A 441 9.17 19.16 -10.29
N GLY A 442 8.79 20.40 -9.97
CA GLY A 442 9.32 21.18 -8.85
C GLY A 442 9.03 20.54 -7.50
N PHE A 443 7.80 20.05 -7.31
CA PHE A 443 7.39 19.29 -6.13
C PHE A 443 8.27 18.05 -5.94
N MET A 444 8.37 17.19 -6.96
CA MET A 444 9.13 15.93 -6.86
C MET A 444 10.61 16.16 -6.54
N ARG A 445 11.24 17.18 -7.15
CA ARG A 445 12.65 17.52 -6.87
C ARG A 445 12.87 18.01 -5.44
N ARG A 446 11.94 18.81 -4.91
CA ARG A 446 12.08 19.40 -3.57
C ARG A 446 11.69 18.44 -2.46
N ALA A 447 10.75 17.52 -2.70
CA ALA A 447 10.25 16.58 -1.71
C ALA A 447 11.38 15.77 -1.05
N HIS A 448 12.33 15.27 -1.85
CA HIS A 448 13.50 14.58 -1.32
C HIS A 448 14.34 15.45 -0.36
N ARG A 449 14.54 16.75 -0.66
CA ARG A 449 15.30 17.65 0.22
C ARG A 449 14.59 17.89 1.55
N VAL A 450 13.26 17.91 1.55
CA VAL A 450 12.46 17.98 2.78
C VAL A 450 12.60 16.68 3.56
N SER A 451 12.56 15.52 2.90
CA SER A 451 12.78 14.22 3.54
C SER A 451 14.20 14.07 4.13
N GLU A 452 15.27 14.55 3.47
CA GLU A 452 16.62 14.55 4.06
C GLU A 452 16.69 15.39 5.35
N ARG A 453 15.82 16.39 5.52
CA ARG A 453 15.72 17.16 6.78
C ARG A 453 15.02 16.38 7.90
N ARG A 454 14.29 15.29 7.60
CA ARG A 454 13.69 14.37 8.59
C ARG A 454 14.71 13.88 9.61
N SER A 455 15.97 13.71 9.19
CA SER A 455 17.06 13.26 10.05
C SER A 455 17.51 14.32 11.06
N ARG A 456 17.02 15.57 10.98
CA ARG A 456 17.43 16.69 11.84
C ARG A 456 16.29 17.10 12.79
N SER A 457 16.43 16.65 14.04
CA SER A 457 15.72 17.09 15.25
C SER A 457 14.20 17.31 15.12
N LEU A 458 13.44 16.22 15.24
CA LEU A 458 12.04 16.31 15.66
C LEU A 458 11.95 16.60 17.18
N PRO A 459 10.88 17.26 17.64
CA PRO A 459 10.76 17.75 19.02
C PRO A 459 10.75 16.59 20.03
N ARG A 460 11.35 16.81 21.22
CA ARG A 460 11.36 15.80 22.31
C ARG A 460 10.11 15.84 23.20
N ASP A 461 9.18 16.77 22.95
CA ASP A 461 7.99 16.96 23.78
C ASP A 461 7.24 15.62 24.01
N PRO A 462 6.99 15.20 25.25
CA PRO A 462 6.22 13.98 25.56
C PRO A 462 4.79 13.98 25.00
N ARG A 463 4.19 15.14 24.76
CA ARG A 463 2.77 15.27 24.38
C ARG A 463 2.54 15.41 22.88
N GLN A 464 3.58 15.19 22.07
CA GLN A 464 3.53 15.37 20.62
C GLN A 464 4.27 14.25 19.88
N SER A 465 3.78 13.90 18.69
CA SER A 465 4.45 13.01 17.76
C SER A 465 4.36 13.58 16.35
N VAL A 466 5.47 13.53 15.60
CA VAL A 466 5.55 14.03 14.23
C VAL A 466 6.15 12.94 13.36
N ALA A 467 5.49 12.63 12.25
CA ALA A 467 6.01 11.81 11.17
C ALA A 467 6.07 12.64 9.87
N LEU A 468 7.12 12.43 9.07
CA LEU A 468 7.38 13.13 7.82
C LEU A 468 7.67 12.13 6.70
N GLY A 469 6.94 12.25 5.60
CA GLY A 469 6.99 11.38 4.44
C GLY A 469 8.05 11.82 3.43
N ASN A 470 8.37 10.94 2.49
CA ASN A 470 9.34 11.23 1.43
C ASN A 470 8.85 12.25 0.40
N ASP A 471 7.53 12.38 0.29
CA ASP A 471 6.78 13.34 -0.51
C ASP A 471 6.53 14.67 0.25
N GLY A 472 7.04 14.78 1.48
CA GLY A 472 6.86 15.94 2.35
C GLY A 472 5.50 16.04 3.02
N THR A 473 4.71 14.97 2.99
CA THR A 473 3.51 14.83 3.83
C THR A 473 3.91 14.76 5.30
N VAL A 474 3.08 15.33 6.17
CA VAL A 474 3.31 15.42 7.61
C VAL A 474 2.08 14.97 8.37
N LEU A 475 2.29 14.06 9.32
CA LEU A 475 1.34 13.72 10.36
C LEU A 475 1.87 14.24 11.69
N TRP A 476 1.19 15.22 12.27
CA TRP A 476 1.52 15.77 13.58
C TRP A 476 0.36 15.57 14.55
N LEU A 477 0.58 14.77 15.59
CA LEU A 477 -0.37 14.54 16.66
C LEU A 477 0.10 15.28 17.91
N ARG A 478 -0.83 15.90 18.64
CA ARG A 478 -0.54 16.49 19.95
C ARG A 478 -1.73 16.48 20.90
N VAL A 479 -1.48 16.53 22.20
CA VAL A 479 -2.51 16.75 23.22
C VAL A 479 -2.34 18.12 23.84
N THR A 480 -3.46 18.81 24.04
CA THR A 480 -3.56 20.14 24.66
C THR A 480 -4.62 20.15 25.76
N GLY A 481 -4.61 21.17 26.62
CA GLY A 481 -5.33 21.17 27.90
C GLY A 481 -4.58 20.37 28.95
#